data_AF-A0A2N3HJT6-F1
#
_entry.id   AF-A0A2N3HJT6-F1
#
_cell.length_a   1.000
_cell.length_b   1.000
_cell.length_c   1.000
_cell.angle_alpha   90.00
_cell.angle_beta   90.00
_cell.angle_gamma   90.00
#
_symmetry.space_group_name_H-M   'P 1'
#
loop_
_entity.id
_entity.type
_entity.pdbx_description
1 polymer ?
#
loop_
_entity_poly.entity_id
_entity_poly.type
_entity_poly.pdbx_seq_one_letter_code
_entity_poly.pdbx_strand_id
1 'polypeptide(L)' 'MKLSDREVQVLEQLSKGLSYNVIAEHLFLSTGIIRKHIENIYKKLQVHNKLEAVEKPKRTILINLV' A
#
# COMPACT_ATOMS: atom_id res chain seq x y z
N MET A 1 -10.85 -0.31 -10.38
CA MET A 1 -11.17 -0.91 -9.05
C MET A 1 -10.58 -0.02 -7.97
N LYS A 2 -11.31 0.20 -6.86
CA LYS A 2 -10.84 1.02 -5.73
C LYS A 2 -10.00 0.16 -4.77
N LEU A 3 -9.00 0.76 -4.11
CA LEU A 3 -8.31 0.13 -2.98
C LEU A 3 -9.26 0.00 -1.79
N SER A 4 -9.11 -1.04 -0.98
CA SER A 4 -9.79 -1.11 0.32
C SER A 4 -9.08 -0.19 1.33
N ASP A 5 -9.76 0.18 2.41
CA ASP A 5 -9.17 1.01 3.47
C ASP A 5 -7.89 0.40 4.03
N ARG A 6 -7.84 -0.94 4.11
CA ARG A 6 -6.65 -1.65 4.55
C ARG A 6 -5.49 -1.56 3.55
N GLU A 7 -5.79 -1.67 2.27
CA GLU A 7 -4.79 -1.50 1.21
C GLU A 7 -4.28 -0.06 1.14
N VAL A 8 -5.12 0.94 1.44
CA VAL A 8 -4.70 2.34 1.58
C VAL A 8 -3.71 2.50 2.73
N GLN A 9 -4.03 1.98 3.93
CA GLN A 9 -3.12 2.01 5.08
C GLN A 9 -1.77 1.34 4.78
N VAL A 10 -1.78 0.19 4.08
CA VAL A 10 -0.56 -0.50 3.65
C VAL A 10 0.25 0.36 2.69
N LEU A 11 -0.41 0.98 1.70
CA LEU A 11 0.23 1.84 0.71
C LEU A 11 0.84 3.11 1.34
N GLU A 12 0.16 3.71 2.31
CA GLU A 12 0.67 4.87 3.07
C GLU A 12 1.92 4.53 3.89
N GLN A 13 1.99 3.35 4.48
CA GLN A 13 3.20 2.94 5.18
C GLN A 13 4.33 2.56 4.22
N LEU A 14 3.97 1.96 3.08
CA LEU A 14 4.91 1.63 2.01
C LEU A 14 5.55 2.90 1.42
N SER A 15 4.78 3.98 1.25
CA SER A 15 5.28 5.28 0.76
C SER A 15 6.23 5.97 1.75
N LYS A 16 6.12 5.67 3.04
CA LYS A 16 7.06 6.09 4.09
C LYS A 16 8.37 5.27 4.08
N GLY A 17 8.51 4.29 3.18
CA GLY A 17 9.71 3.46 3.07
C GLY A 17 9.79 2.33 4.11
N LEU A 18 8.71 2.05 4.85
CA LEU A 18 8.71 1.02 5.88
C LEU A 18 8.82 -0.39 5.29
N SER A 19 9.51 -1.28 6.00
CA SER A 19 9.64 -2.69 5.61
C SER A 19 8.36 -3.46 5.90
N TYR A 20 8.12 -4.58 5.21
CA TYR A 20 6.87 -5.33 5.37
C TYR A 20 6.67 -5.86 6.80
N ASN A 21 7.76 -6.13 7.52
CA ASN A 21 7.72 -6.54 8.93
C ASN A 21 7.22 -5.42 9.83
N VAL A 22 7.73 -4.20 9.62
CA VAL A 22 7.29 -3.01 10.39
C VAL A 22 5.83 -2.68 10.08
N ILE A 23 5.42 -2.77 8.81
CA ILE A 23 4.02 -2.56 8.43
C ILE A 23 3.11 -3.60 9.08
N ALA A 24 3.55 -4.86 9.11
CA ALA A 24 2.82 -5.95 9.74
C ALA A 24 2.61 -5.68 11.24
N GLU A 25 3.65 -5.25 11.94
CA GLU A 25 3.60 -4.86 13.35
C GLU A 25 2.66 -3.67 13.59
N HIS A 26 2.85 -2.56 12.88
CA HIS A 26 2.00 -1.36 13.01
C HIS A 26 0.52 -1.62 12.75
N LEU A 27 0.23 -2.58 11.88
CA LEU A 27 -1.13 -2.93 11.51
C LEU A 27 -1.67 -4.14 12.27
N PHE A 28 -0.91 -4.74 13.20
CA PHE A 28 -1.30 -5.96 13.93
C PHE A 28 -1.69 -7.13 12.99
N LEU A 29 -0.88 -7.35 11.95
CA LEU A 29 -1.05 -8.41 10.97
C LEU A 29 0.21 -9.24 10.80
N SER A 30 0.10 -10.38 10.11
CA SER A 30 1.27 -11.11 9.67
C SER A 30 1.86 -10.51 8.38
N THR A 31 3.15 -10.72 8.20
CA THR A 31 3.88 -10.30 6.99
C THR A 31 3.34 -10.96 5.72
N GLY A 32 2.79 -12.16 5.82
CA GLY A 32 2.09 -12.84 4.73
C GLY A 32 0.84 -12.08 4.27
N ILE A 33 0.06 -11.57 5.21
CA ILE A 33 -1.13 -10.74 4.90
C ILE A 33 -0.71 -9.40 4.30
N ILE A 34 0.35 -8.77 4.80
CA ILE A 34 0.91 -7.55 4.19
C ILE A 34 1.33 -7.81 2.74
N ARG A 35 2.05 -8.90 2.47
CA ARG A 35 2.41 -9.27 1.09
C ARG A 35 1.18 -9.43 0.20
N LYS A 36 0.11 -10.04 0.73
CA LYS A 36 -1.15 -10.21 -0.01
C LYS A 36 -1.81 -8.87 -0.35
N HIS A 37 -1.84 -7.93 0.60
CA HIS A 37 -2.34 -6.58 0.33
C HIS A 37 -1.51 -5.88 -0.75
N ILE A 38 -0.18 -6.00 -0.71
CA ILE A 38 0.71 -5.40 -1.73
C ILE A 38 0.46 -5.99 -3.12
N GLU A 39 0.31 -7.32 -3.24
CA GLU A 39 -0.06 -7.96 -4.51
C GLU A 39 -1.38 -7.42 -5.06
N ASN A 40 -2.39 -7.25 -4.20
CA ASN A 40 -3.69 -6.72 -4.60
C ASN A 40 -3.60 -5.24 -4.98
N ILE A 41 -2.81 -4.44 -4.26
CA ILE A 41 -2.52 -3.05 -4.61
C ILE A 41 -1.90 -2.98 -5.99
N TYR A 42 -0.89 -3.80 -6.28
CA TYR A 42 -0.21 -3.80 -7.58
C TYR A 42 -1.18 -4.16 -8.70
N LYS A 43 -2.02 -5.18 -8.50
CA LYS A 43 -3.08 -5.54 -9.46
C LYS A 43 -4.09 -4.42 -9.67
N LYS A 44 -4.55 -3.77 -8.60
CA LYS A 44 -5.56 -2.70 -8.69
C LYS A 44 -5.02 -1.42 -9.32
N LEU A 45 -3.77 -1.07 -9.02
CA LEU A 45 -3.08 0.08 -9.58
C LEU A 45 -2.44 -0.20 -10.95
N GLN A 46 -2.42 -1.46 -11.41
CA GLN A 46 -1.77 -1.89 -12.65
C GLN A 46 -0.29 -1.46 -12.68
N VAL A 47 0.44 -1.88 -11.65
CA VAL A 47 1.88 -1.62 -11.45
C VAL A 47 2.61 -2.90 -11.11
N HIS A 48 3.93 -2.90 -11.28
CA HIS A 48 4.75 -4.09 -11.14
C HIS A 48 5.68 -4.06 -9.93
N ASN A 49 5.92 -2.89 -9.33
CA ASN A 49 6.84 -2.76 -8.23
C ASN A 49 6.45 -1.67 -7.24
N LYS A 50 7.20 -1.63 -6.13
CA LYS A 50 6.99 -0.68 -5.03
C LYS A 50 7.09 0.75 -5.51
N LEU A 51 8.12 1.06 -6.30
CA LEU A 51 8.39 2.41 -6.76
C LEU A 51 7.21 2.95 -7.58
N GLU A 52 6.75 2.18 -8.57
CA GLU A 52 5.55 2.50 -9.32
C GLU A 52 4.32 2.64 -8.43
N ALA A 53 4.12 1.75 -7.46
CA ALA A 53 2.97 1.82 -6.55
C ALA A 53 2.97 3.09 -5.69
N VAL A 54 4.13 3.57 -5.24
CA VAL A 54 4.25 4.78 -4.42
C VAL A 54 4.30 6.07 -5.26
N GLU A 55 4.72 6.01 -6.53
CA GLU A 55 4.78 7.17 -7.42
C GLU A 55 3.48 7.41 -8.21
N LYS A 56 2.76 6.34 -8.56
CA LYS A 56 1.52 6.41 -9.34
C LYS A 56 0.36 7.18 -8.67
N PRO A 57 0.27 7.37 -7.34
CA PRO A 57 -0.85 8.09 -6.75
C PRO A 57 -0.50 9.52 -6.29
N LYS A 58 0.00 10.38 -7.19
CA LYS A 58 -0.11 11.86 -7.03
C LYS A 58 -1.38 12.46 -7.65
N ARG A 59 -2.12 11.71 -8.47
CA ARG A 59 -3.33 12.22 -9.17
C ARG A 59 -4.67 11.62 -8.73
N THR A 60 -4.70 10.54 -7.97
CA THR A 60 -5.97 9.81 -7.70
C THR A 60 -6.26 9.52 -6.22
N ILE A 61 -5.27 9.56 -5.33
CA ILE A 61 -5.46 9.14 -3.91
C ILE A 61 -5.27 10.30 -2.90
N LEU A 62 -4.84 11.49 -3.34
CA LEU A 62 -4.58 12.65 -2.45
C LEU A 62 -5.83 13.33 -1.85
N ILE A 63 -6.95 12.64 -1.65
CA ILE A 63 -8.16 13.26 -1.09
C ILE A 63 -8.17 13.27 0.45
N ASN A 64 -7.30 12.53 1.16
CA ASN A 64 -7.36 12.42 2.63
C ASN A 64 -6.07 12.78 3.40
N LEU A 65 -5.25 13.71 2.90
CA LEU A 65 -4.14 14.29 3.68
C LEU A 65 -4.33 15.79 3.94
N VAL A 66 -5.55 16.20 4.28
CA VAL A 66 -5.85 17.52 4.86
C VAL A 66 -6.74 17.34 6.07
#